data_AF-A0A482UVP6-F1
#
_entry.id   AF-A0A482UVP6-F1
#
_cell.length_a   1.000
_cell.length_b   1.000
_cell.length_c   1.000
_cell.angle_alpha   90.00
_cell.angle_beta   90.00
_cell.angle_gamma   90.00
#
_symmetry.space_group_name_H-M   'P 1'
#
loop_
_entity.id
_entity.type
_entity.pdbx_description
1 polymer ?
#
loop_
_entity_poly.entity_id
_entity_poly.type
_entity_poly.pdbx_seq_one_letter_code
_entity_poly.pdbx_strand_id
1 'polypeptide(L)'
;MYYLSTLYSGVLQGLHLLMEERFSTPDSSTPTPFTTFLSFATSLVLPALKEVGWEGGSGEDFKTKILRSTIISLLDTFCVHEETIFHEAHSRFTKHFADTHALPADYKGTVYRMVLQRGGADVYEKVLSVYRDTQDNQVRKYVMYTLGATKDVSCARHTPYTTLHQSNIYTIYHTP
;
A
#
# COMPACT_ATOMS: atom_id res chain seq x y z
N MET A 1 -7.97 14.95 2.19
CA MET A 1 -6.86 14.66 1.26
C MET A 1 -6.69 13.16 0.98
N TYR A 2 -6.83 12.30 1.99
CA TYR A 2 -6.92 10.83 1.79
C TYR A 2 -7.98 10.42 0.75
N TYR A 3 -9.15 11.08 0.71
CA TYR A 3 -10.25 10.71 -0.20
C TYR A 3 -9.92 10.70 -1.69
N LEU A 4 -9.06 11.61 -2.18
CA LEU A 4 -8.68 11.63 -3.60
C LEU A 4 -7.73 10.47 -3.91
N SER A 5 -6.75 10.19 -3.04
CA SER A 5 -5.89 9.03 -3.24
C SER A 5 -6.65 7.71 -3.11
N THR A 6 -7.65 7.60 -2.22
CA THR A 6 -8.51 6.40 -2.15
C THR A 6 -9.41 6.23 -3.36
N LEU A 7 -9.91 7.32 -3.98
CA LEU A 7 -10.77 7.21 -5.17
C LEU A 7 -9.99 6.76 -6.41
N TYR A 8 -8.83 7.38 -6.68
CA TYR A 8 -7.97 6.96 -7.79
C TYR A 8 -7.42 5.55 -7.56
N SER A 9 -6.99 5.24 -6.33
CA SER A 9 -6.60 3.89 -5.93
C SER A 9 -7.74 2.90 -6.15
N GLY A 10 -8.99 3.22 -5.79
CA GLY A 10 -10.11 2.31 -5.95
C GLY A 10 -10.41 1.95 -7.41
N VAL A 11 -10.42 2.94 -8.31
CA VAL A 11 -10.66 2.71 -9.75
C VAL A 11 -9.51 1.95 -10.38
N LEU A 12 -8.26 2.35 -10.09
CA LEU A 12 -7.08 1.68 -10.64
C LEU A 12 -6.90 0.27 -10.08
N GLN A 13 -7.21 0.06 -8.80
CA GLN A 13 -7.21 -1.26 -8.18
C GLN A 13 -8.32 -2.13 -8.76
N GLY A 14 -9.52 -1.57 -8.97
CA GLY A 14 -10.62 -2.29 -9.62
C GLY A 14 -10.26 -2.71 -11.04
N LEU A 15 -9.64 -1.82 -11.82
CA LEU A 15 -9.14 -2.15 -13.16
C LEU A 15 -8.04 -3.22 -13.08
N HIS A 16 -7.08 -3.08 -12.16
CA HIS A 16 -6.03 -4.07 -11.95
C HIS A 16 -6.63 -5.46 -11.63
N LEU A 17 -7.56 -5.54 -10.68
CA LEU A 17 -8.23 -6.78 -10.29
C LEU A 17 -9.04 -7.39 -11.43
N LEU A 18 -9.79 -6.57 -12.17
CA LEU A 18 -10.53 -7.05 -13.34
C LEU A 18 -9.60 -7.57 -14.43
N MET A 19 -8.48 -6.89 -14.65
CA MET A 19 -7.48 -7.32 -15.62
C MET A 19 -6.79 -8.62 -15.17
N GLU A 20 -6.49 -8.76 -13.89
CA GLU A 20 -5.95 -9.97 -13.29
C GLU A 20 -6.96 -11.13 -13.41
N GLU A 21 -8.20 -10.94 -12.97
CA GLU A 21 -9.24 -11.98 -12.99
C GLU A 21 -9.56 -12.46 -14.41
N ARG A 22 -9.66 -11.52 -15.37
CA ARG A 22 -10.11 -11.83 -16.74
C ARG A 22 -9.01 -12.27 -17.67
N PHE A 23 -7.77 -11.83 -17.42
CA PHE A 23 -6.68 -12.00 -18.38
C PHE A 23 -5.39 -12.56 -17.75
N SER A 24 -5.36 -12.89 -16.46
CA SER A 24 -4.26 -13.68 -15.89
C SER A 24 -4.45 -15.15 -16.26
N THR A 25 -3.63 -15.67 -17.18
CA THR A 25 -3.51 -17.11 -17.44
C THR A 25 -2.24 -17.64 -16.78
N PRO A 26 -2.24 -18.88 -16.26
CA PRO A 26 -1.06 -19.48 -15.63
C PRO A 26 0.02 -19.93 -16.63
N ASP A 27 -0.17 -19.72 -17.92
CA ASP A 27 0.76 -20.16 -18.97
C ASP A 27 1.86 -19.10 -19.19
N SER A 28 3.09 -19.47 -18.83
CA SER A 28 4.28 -18.61 -18.83
C SER A 28 4.88 -18.33 -20.22
N SER A 29 4.31 -18.89 -21.29
CA SER A 29 4.89 -18.84 -22.64
C SER A 29 4.47 -17.63 -23.48
N THR A 30 3.38 -16.94 -23.14
CA THR A 30 2.90 -15.76 -23.88
C THR A 30 2.55 -14.60 -22.94
N PRO A 31 2.98 -13.36 -23.25
CA PRO A 31 2.59 -12.21 -22.46
C PRO A 31 1.08 -12.03 -22.55
N THR A 32 0.41 -12.15 -21.41
CA THR A 32 -1.03 -11.94 -21.30
C THR A 32 -1.37 -10.46 -21.44
N PRO A 33 -2.64 -10.13 -21.76
CA PRO A 33 -3.10 -8.75 -21.71
C PRO A 33 -2.83 -8.10 -20.34
N PHE A 34 -2.90 -8.88 -19.26
CA PHE A 34 -2.57 -8.43 -17.91
C PHE A 34 -1.08 -8.07 -17.76
N THR A 35 -0.15 -8.94 -18.16
CA THR A 35 1.29 -8.62 -18.06
C THR A 35 1.69 -7.45 -18.96
N THR A 36 1.05 -7.31 -20.12
CA THR A 36 1.27 -6.18 -21.04
C THR A 36 0.78 -4.87 -20.42
N PHE A 37 -0.40 -4.90 -19.80
CA PHE A 37 -0.94 -3.77 -19.05
C PHE A 37 -0.05 -3.36 -17.89
N LEU A 38 0.46 -4.32 -17.10
CA LEU A 38 1.44 -4.05 -16.04
C LEU A 38 2.72 -3.44 -16.60
N SER A 39 3.29 -3.99 -17.67
CA SER A 39 4.49 -3.44 -18.30
C SER A 39 4.27 -2.00 -18.80
N PHE A 40 3.09 -1.69 -19.34
CA PHE A 40 2.73 -0.34 -19.74
C PHE A 40 2.58 0.59 -18.54
N ALA A 41 1.93 0.17 -17.47
CA ALA A 41 1.82 0.97 -16.25
C ALA A 41 3.21 1.24 -15.64
N THR A 42 4.05 0.22 -15.54
CA THR A 42 5.43 0.33 -15.03
C THR A 42 6.28 1.29 -15.86
N SER A 43 6.13 1.30 -17.19
CA SER A 43 6.87 2.22 -18.06
C SER A 43 6.48 3.69 -17.89
N LEU A 44 5.31 3.98 -17.32
CA LEU A 44 4.87 5.33 -16.96
C LEU A 44 5.29 5.72 -15.54
N VAL A 45 5.15 4.80 -14.58
CA VAL A 45 5.34 5.09 -13.16
C VAL A 45 6.84 5.20 -12.81
N LEU A 46 7.70 4.33 -13.36
CA LEU A 46 9.12 4.34 -13.02
C LEU A 46 9.85 5.63 -13.46
N PRO A 47 9.63 6.18 -14.67
CA PRO A 47 10.20 7.49 -15.03
C PRO A 47 9.68 8.62 -14.14
N ALA A 48 8.39 8.64 -13.83
CA ALA A 48 7.81 9.65 -12.94
C ALA A 48 8.43 9.60 -11.52
N LEU A 49 8.70 8.39 -11.01
CA LEU A 49 9.43 8.22 -9.75
C LEU A 49 10.85 8.76 -9.81
N LYS A 50 11.56 8.58 -10.95
CA LYS A 50 12.91 9.13 -11.12
C LYS A 50 12.93 10.66 -11.11
N GLU A 51 11.88 11.29 -11.62
CA GLU A 51 11.76 12.76 -11.63
C GLU A 51 11.41 13.32 -10.23
N VAL A 52 10.48 12.69 -9.52
CA VAL A 52 9.96 13.21 -8.24
C VAL A 52 10.77 12.74 -7.03
N GLY A 53 11.41 11.57 -7.14
CA GLY A 53 12.17 10.93 -6.08
C GLY A 53 11.31 10.46 -4.90
N TRP A 54 11.94 9.70 -4.00
CA TRP A 54 11.32 9.26 -2.75
C TRP A 54 11.39 10.31 -1.64
N GLU A 55 12.36 11.23 -1.71
CA GLU A 55 12.60 12.26 -0.70
C GLU A 55 12.32 13.64 -1.27
N GLY A 56 11.69 14.49 -0.46
CA GLY A 56 11.47 15.89 -0.80
C GLY A 56 12.65 16.76 -0.36
N GLY A 57 12.97 17.77 -1.16
CA GLY A 57 13.95 18.79 -0.78
C GLY A 57 13.41 19.83 0.20
N SER A 58 14.30 20.57 0.85
CA SER A 58 13.93 21.73 1.66
C SER A 58 13.30 22.81 0.76
N GLY A 59 12.04 23.19 1.03
CA GLY A 59 11.31 24.18 0.24
C GLY A 59 10.53 23.62 -0.95
N GLU A 60 10.29 22.31 -0.98
CA GLU A 60 9.48 21.66 -2.01
C GLU A 60 8.03 22.19 -2.09
N ASP A 61 7.53 22.34 -3.31
CA ASP A 61 6.13 22.71 -3.57
C ASP A 61 5.16 21.60 -3.12
N PHE A 62 4.03 22.02 -2.55
CA PHE A 62 2.97 21.13 -2.09
C PHE A 62 2.48 20.19 -3.19
N LYS A 63 2.44 20.63 -4.46
CA LYS A 63 2.03 19.78 -5.59
C LYS A 63 2.99 18.62 -5.81
N THR A 64 4.30 18.86 -5.72
CA THR A 64 5.33 17.81 -5.85
C THR A 64 5.19 16.78 -4.75
N LYS A 65 4.87 17.21 -3.52
CA LYS A 65 4.60 16.33 -2.39
C LYS A 65 3.39 15.41 -2.61
N ILE A 66 2.29 15.93 -3.17
CA ILE A 66 1.11 15.14 -3.53
C ILE A 66 1.41 14.21 -4.70
N LEU A 67 2.12 14.70 -5.70
CA LEU A 67 2.51 13.90 -6.85
C LEU A 67 3.36 12.71 -6.41
N ARG A 68 4.29 12.91 -5.48
CA ARG A 68 5.07 11.83 -4.87
C ARG A 68 4.20 10.78 -4.20
N SER A 69 3.31 11.18 -3.30
CA SER A 69 2.45 10.21 -2.60
C SER A 69 1.54 9.45 -3.57
N THR A 70 1.13 10.10 -4.66
CA THR A 70 0.38 9.47 -5.75
C THR A 70 1.24 8.45 -6.50
N ILE A 71 2.44 8.82 -6.95
CA ILE A 71 3.36 7.91 -7.64
C ILE A 71 3.72 6.72 -6.77
N ILE A 72 4.02 6.93 -5.48
CA ILE A 72 4.33 5.83 -4.55
C ILE A 72 3.11 4.90 -4.39
N SER A 73 1.89 5.43 -4.39
CA SER A 73 0.68 4.60 -4.39
C SER A 73 0.53 3.77 -5.68
N LEU A 74 0.93 4.32 -6.82
CA LEU A 74 0.96 3.57 -8.08
C LEU A 74 2.04 2.48 -8.11
N LEU A 75 3.19 2.70 -7.44
CA LEU A 75 4.22 1.67 -7.30
C LEU A 75 3.70 0.44 -6.58
N ASP A 76 2.94 0.65 -5.50
CA ASP A 76 2.34 -0.43 -4.73
C ASP A 76 1.31 -1.25 -5.53
N THR A 77 0.62 -0.63 -6.50
CA THR A 77 -0.34 -1.33 -7.36
C THR A 77 0.32 -2.03 -8.56
N PHE A 78 1.26 -1.36 -9.24
CA PHE A 78 1.75 -1.83 -10.55
C PHE A 78 3.19 -2.34 -10.53
N CYS A 79 4.01 -1.87 -9.58
CA CYS A 79 5.45 -2.11 -9.56
C CYS A 79 5.91 -2.94 -8.35
N VAL A 80 5.00 -3.58 -7.61
CA VAL A 80 5.36 -4.37 -6.42
C VAL A 80 6.22 -5.60 -6.75
N HIS A 81 6.15 -6.07 -8.00
CA HIS A 81 6.97 -7.15 -8.53
C HIS A 81 8.42 -6.74 -8.81
N GLU A 82 8.69 -5.43 -8.93
CA GLU A 82 10.03 -4.91 -9.20
C GLU A 82 10.92 -5.01 -7.94
N GLU A 83 12.02 -5.74 -8.05
CA GLU A 83 12.91 -5.99 -6.91
C GLU A 83 13.52 -4.70 -6.36
N THR A 84 13.86 -3.77 -7.25
CA THR A 84 14.42 -2.46 -6.90
C THR A 84 13.47 -1.64 -6.03
N ILE A 85 12.17 -1.70 -6.34
CA ILE A 85 11.12 -0.99 -5.62
C ILE A 85 10.88 -1.62 -4.25
N PHE A 86 10.84 -2.96 -4.18
CA PHE A 86 10.72 -3.67 -2.91
C PHE A 86 11.92 -3.40 -1.98
N HIS A 87 13.15 -3.47 -2.50
CA HIS A 87 14.36 -3.20 -1.72
C HIS A 87 14.39 -1.78 -1.15
N GLU A 88 13.99 -0.77 -1.94
CA GLU A 88 13.92 0.62 -1.48
C GLU A 88 12.83 0.80 -0.42
N ALA A 89 11.64 0.24 -0.64
CA ALA A 89 10.56 0.26 0.35
C ALA A 89 10.96 -0.42 1.66
N HIS A 90 11.62 -1.58 1.59
CA HIS A 90 12.10 -2.32 2.77
C HIS A 90 13.21 -1.55 3.52
N SER A 91 14.13 -0.92 2.79
CA SER A 91 15.17 -0.06 3.37
C SER A 91 14.55 1.11 4.15
N ARG A 92 13.57 1.79 3.55
CA ARG A 92 12.83 2.90 4.18
C ARG A 92 12.00 2.46 5.38
N PHE A 93 11.32 1.32 5.25
CA PHE A 93 10.60 0.69 6.36
C PHE A 93 11.54 0.44 7.53
N THR A 94 12.70 -0.19 7.28
CA THR A 94 13.68 -0.49 8.33
C THR A 94 14.21 0.79 8.99
N LYS A 95 14.55 1.82 8.19
CA LYS A 95 14.98 3.12 8.70
C LYS A 95 13.91 3.78 9.56
N HIS A 96 12.63 3.65 9.23
CA HIS A 96 11.54 4.23 10.01
C HIS A 96 11.47 3.70 11.46
N PHE A 97 11.80 2.42 11.68
CA PHE A 97 11.85 1.85 13.03
C PHE A 97 13.09 2.30 13.82
N ALA A 98 14.13 2.79 13.16
CA ALA A 98 15.29 3.41 13.80
C ALA A 98 15.08 4.92 14.03
N ASP A 99 14.43 5.59 13.08
CA ASP A 99 14.07 7.02 13.13
C ASP A 99 12.66 7.22 12.56
N THR A 100 11.73 7.60 13.43
CA THR A 100 10.32 7.81 13.07
C THR A 100 10.16 8.89 11.99
N HIS A 101 11.09 9.84 11.87
CA HIS A 101 11.05 10.91 10.87
C HIS A 101 11.58 10.51 9.49
N ALA A 102 12.24 9.35 9.37
CA ALA A 102 12.80 8.88 8.11
C ALA A 102 11.75 8.55 7.03
N LEU A 103 10.46 8.45 7.41
CA LEU A 103 9.37 8.10 6.51
C LEU A 103 8.21 9.10 6.62
N PRO A 104 7.98 9.92 5.58
CA PRO A 104 6.88 10.89 5.53
C PRO A 104 5.50 10.26 5.77
N ALA A 105 4.68 10.95 6.56
CA ALA A 105 3.34 10.50 6.92
C ALA A 105 2.40 10.30 5.72
N ASP A 106 2.65 11.00 4.60
CA ASP A 106 1.79 10.97 3.42
C ASP A 106 1.82 9.62 2.68
N TYR A 107 2.93 8.90 2.75
CA TYR A 107 3.11 7.63 2.03
C TYR A 107 3.63 6.48 2.90
N LYS A 108 3.83 6.68 4.21
CA LYS A 108 4.27 5.62 5.12
C LYS A 108 3.39 4.38 5.09
N GLY A 109 2.06 4.55 5.02
CA GLY A 109 1.12 3.45 4.92
C GLY A 109 1.29 2.64 3.63
N THR A 110 1.60 3.31 2.52
CA THR A 110 1.89 2.62 1.25
C THR A 110 3.17 1.80 1.35
N VAL A 111 4.24 2.34 1.94
CA VAL A 111 5.50 1.59 2.14
C VAL A 111 5.29 0.36 3.04
N TYR A 112 4.51 0.48 4.11
CA TYR A 112 4.16 -0.65 4.97
C TYR A 112 3.45 -1.74 4.17
N ARG A 113 2.49 -1.34 3.32
CA ARG A 113 1.76 -2.26 2.45
C ARG A 113 2.69 -2.98 1.48
N MET A 114 3.55 -2.25 0.77
CA MET A 114 4.51 -2.82 -0.19
C MET A 114 5.41 -3.87 0.46
N VAL A 115 5.89 -3.60 1.68
CA VAL A 115 6.74 -4.56 2.41
C VAL A 115 5.91 -5.75 2.89
N LEU A 116 4.70 -5.55 3.42
CA LEU A 116 3.83 -6.64 3.87
C LEU A 116 3.33 -7.57 2.75
N GLN A 117 3.17 -7.07 1.52
CA GLN A 117 2.76 -7.88 0.38
C GLN A 117 3.78 -8.99 0.04
N ARG A 118 5.06 -8.79 0.37
CA ARG A 118 6.17 -9.73 0.12
C ARG A 118 6.87 -10.21 1.40
N GLY A 119 6.60 -9.57 2.53
CA GLY A 119 7.21 -9.83 3.82
C GLY A 119 6.59 -11.02 4.55
N GLY A 120 7.33 -11.53 5.54
CA GLY A 120 6.91 -12.63 6.38
C GLY A 120 6.28 -12.19 7.71
N ALA A 121 6.15 -13.15 8.62
CA ALA A 121 5.59 -12.95 9.96
C ALA A 121 6.34 -11.88 10.80
N ASP A 122 7.63 -11.67 10.53
CA ASP A 122 8.47 -10.68 11.20
C ASP A 122 8.06 -9.24 10.87
N VAL A 123 7.80 -8.95 9.60
CA VAL A 123 7.27 -7.66 9.14
C VAL A 123 5.87 -7.45 9.71
N TYR A 124 5.04 -8.50 9.69
CA TYR A 124 3.68 -8.45 10.23
C TYR A 124 3.67 -8.07 11.71
N GLU A 125 4.47 -8.73 12.55
CA GLU A 125 4.52 -8.42 13.98
C GLU A 125 5.04 -7.00 14.25
N LYS A 126 6.02 -6.52 13.47
CA LYS A 126 6.49 -5.12 13.56
C LYS A 126 5.39 -4.12 13.23
N VAL A 127 4.58 -4.38 12.21
CA VAL A 127 3.47 -3.48 11.86
C VAL A 127 2.34 -3.58 12.91
N LEU A 128 2.10 -4.78 13.44
CA LEU A 128 1.12 -5.01 14.50
C LEU A 128 1.52 -4.35 15.83
N SER A 129 2.81 -4.29 16.17
CA SER A 129 3.27 -3.56 17.34
C SER A 129 2.95 -2.06 17.23
N VAL A 130 3.13 -1.45 16.05
CA VAL A 130 2.73 -0.05 15.81
C VAL A 130 1.25 0.17 16.07
N TYR A 131 0.39 -0.78 15.71
CA TYR A 131 -1.05 -0.72 16.02
C TYR A 131 -1.34 -0.76 17.52
N ARG A 132 -0.62 -1.62 18.27
CA ARG A 132 -0.79 -1.80 19.71
C ARG A 132 -0.27 -0.60 20.51
N ASP A 133 0.84 -0.03 20.08
CA ASP A 133 1.56 1.01 20.83
C ASP A 133 1.00 2.42 20.56
N THR A 134 0.38 2.64 19.40
CA THR A 134 -0.14 3.97 19.05
C THR A 134 -1.45 4.30 19.75
N GLN A 135 -1.59 5.54 20.22
CA GLN A 135 -2.86 6.12 20.68
C GLN A 135 -3.54 6.99 19.60
N ASP A 136 -2.87 7.22 18.48
CA ASP A 136 -3.40 8.01 17.39
C ASP A 136 -4.35 7.17 16.52
N ASN A 137 -5.62 7.55 16.48
CA ASN A 137 -6.65 6.87 15.69
C ASN A 137 -6.34 6.88 14.18
N GLN A 138 -5.70 7.94 13.67
CA GLN A 138 -5.30 8.01 12.27
C GLN A 138 -4.19 6.99 11.98
N VAL A 139 -3.23 6.84 12.91
CA VAL A 139 -2.18 5.82 12.82
C VAL A 139 -2.77 4.43 12.86
N ARG A 140 -3.61 4.17 13.86
CA ARG A 140 -4.33 2.91 14.04
C ARG A 140 -5.12 2.52 12.79
N LYS A 141 -5.81 3.47 12.17
CA LYS A 141 -6.61 3.25 10.95
C LYS A 141 -5.76 2.84 9.76
N TYR A 142 -4.71 3.59 9.41
CA TYR A 142 -3.90 3.20 8.24
C TYR A 142 -3.13 1.90 8.48
N VAL A 143 -2.62 1.68 9.69
CA VAL A 143 -1.91 0.44 10.04
C VAL A 143 -2.84 -0.76 9.88
N MET A 144 -4.10 -0.64 10.32
CA MET A 144 -5.10 -1.69 10.12
C MET A 144 -5.30 -2.02 8.63
N TYR A 145 -5.43 -1.01 7.77
CA TYR A 145 -5.55 -1.25 6.33
C TYR A 145 -4.31 -1.94 5.75
N THR A 146 -3.12 -1.64 6.26
CA THR A 146 -1.88 -2.28 5.77
C THR A 146 -1.76 -3.73 6.19
N LEU A 147 -2.20 -4.09 7.41
CA LEU A 147 -2.17 -5.48 7.90
C LEU A 147 -2.99 -6.43 7.02
N GLY A 148 -4.07 -5.94 6.41
CA GLY A 148 -4.90 -6.72 5.48
C GLY A 148 -4.24 -7.05 4.14
N ALA A 149 -3.07 -6.48 3.83
CA ALA A 149 -2.37 -6.73 2.57
C ALA A 149 -1.37 -7.90 2.64
N THR A 150 -1.22 -8.55 3.80
CA THR A 150 -0.39 -9.75 3.91
C THR A 150 -0.95 -10.89 3.07
N LYS A 151 -0.06 -11.59 2.34
CA LYS A 151 -0.42 -12.81 1.60
C LYS A 151 -0.40 -14.07 2.49
N ASP A 152 0.11 -13.95 3.71
CA ASP A 152 0.16 -15.05 4.66
C ASP A 152 -1.19 -15.17 5.41
N VAL A 153 -1.91 -16.26 5.11
CA VAL A 153 -3.20 -16.58 5.70
C VAL A 153 -3.11 -16.75 7.23
N SER A 154 -1.97 -17.20 7.75
CA SER A 154 -1.76 -17.33 9.19
C SER A 154 -1.68 -15.96 9.86
N CYS A 155 -0.96 -15.01 9.26
CA CYS A 155 -0.88 -13.64 9.72
C CYS A 155 -2.24 -12.92 9.62
N ALA A 156 -2.97 -13.10 8.52
CA ALA A 156 -4.30 -12.48 8.33
C ALA A 156 -5.29 -12.81 9.47
N ARG A 157 -5.27 -14.05 10.00
CA ARG A 157 -6.13 -14.50 11.10
C ARG A 157 -5.81 -13.86 12.46
N HIS A 158 -4.60 -13.35 12.65
CA HIS A 158 -4.19 -12.67 13.88
C HIS A 158 -4.55 -11.17 13.88
N THR A 159 -5.04 -10.66 12.75
CA THR A 159 -5.51 -9.27 12.66
C THR A 159 -6.75 -9.11 13.56
N PRO A 160 -6.77 -8.17 14.51
CA PRO A 160 -7.89 -8.04 15.45
C PRO A 160 -9.21 -7.76 14.71
N TYR A 161 -10.09 -8.76 14.62
CA TYR A 161 -11.41 -8.68 13.99
C TYR A 161 -12.39 -7.72 14.70
N THR A 162 -12.03 -7.20 15.88
CA THR A 162 -12.97 -6.65 16.87
C THR A 162 -13.32 -5.17 16.74
N THR A 163 -12.72 -4.39 15.83
CA THR A 163 -13.03 -2.94 15.71
C THR A 163 -13.74 -2.53 14.43
N LEU A 164 -13.98 -3.44 13.47
CA LEU A 164 -14.83 -3.14 12.30
C LEU A 164 -16.26 -2.73 12.71
N HIS A 165 -16.70 -3.12 13.92
CA HIS A 165 -17.99 -2.72 14.47
C HIS A 165 -18.07 -1.26 14.98
N GLN A 166 -16.95 -0.56 15.18
CA GLN A 166 -16.98 0.81 15.73
C GLN A 166 -17.05 1.93 14.67
N SER A 167 -17.00 1.59 13.38
CA SER A 167 -17.15 2.58 12.29
C SER A 167 -18.50 2.51 11.57
N ASN A 168 -19.36 1.56 11.93
CA ASN A 168 -20.66 1.37 11.28
C ASN A 168 -21.78 1.69 12.27
N ILE A 169 -22.13 2.97 12.36
CA ILE A 169 -23.35 3.40 13.01
C ILE A 169 -24.49 3.21 12.00
N TYR A 170 -25.62 2.71 12.52
CA TYR A 170 -26.96 2.61 11.93
C TYR A 170 -27.42 1.22 11.43
N THR A 171 -27.82 0.39 12.39
CA THR A 171 -29.24 0.12 12.69
C THR A 171 -30.17 -0.03 11.49
N ILE A 172 -30.34 -1.27 11.02
CA ILE A 172 -31.54 -1.95 10.48
C ILE A 172 -30.96 -3.26 9.92
N TYR A 173 -31.08 -4.43 10.53
CA TYR A 173 -32.29 -5.24 10.67
C TYR A 173 -32.10 -6.28 11.80
N HIS A 174 -32.73 -6.02 12.94
CA HIS A 174 -33.07 -7.01 13.97
C HIS A 174 -34.16 -6.32 14.79
N THR A 175 -35.38 -6.78 15.02
CA THR A 175 -36.14 -8.04 14.86
C THR A 175 -37.58 -7.67 15.35
N PRO A 176 -38.64 -8.51 15.31
CA PRO A 176 -38.68 -9.97 15.10
C PRO A 176 -39.44 -10.42 13.85
#